data_AF-D0N9I5-F1
#
_entry.id   AF-D0N9I5-F1
#
_cell.length_a   1.000
_cell.length_b   1.000
_cell.length_c   1.000
_cell.angle_alpha   90.00
_cell.angle_beta   90.00
_cell.angle_gamma   90.00
#
_symmetry.space_group_name_H-M   'P 1'
#
loop_
_entity.id
_entity.type
_entity.pdbx_description
1 polymer ?
#
loop_
_entity_poly.entity_id
_entity_poly.type
_entity_poly.pdbx_seq_one_letter_code
_entity_poly.pdbx_strand_id
1 'polypeptide(L)'
;MPPRCHHDATTSHVTGGLWVSFALPDGIDTSRPRKWCEVTYAWLDTLRKEKGERLGIHIVPGVDMSARWSAANDEPFMLWLHEEVAKQGGTFEQRRVISLDEEPCDLLVNCSGLAAKELAGYDTVFPFRCQIINVFHSKPNEPKVSVDKDGQHAYIIPRPDGDVVLGETVQEHNWTVLSSMA
;
A
#
# COMPACT_ATOMS: atom_id res chain seq x y z
N MET A 1 -14.85 -6.23 31.21
CA MET A 1 -15.25 -5.29 30.15
C MET A 1 -15.39 -6.08 28.85
N PRO A 2 -16.49 -5.95 28.10
CA PRO A 2 -16.56 -6.53 26.77
C PRO A 2 -15.60 -5.79 25.82
N PRO A 3 -15.00 -6.46 24.84
CA PRO A 3 -14.13 -5.82 23.85
C PRO A 3 -14.95 -4.80 23.04
N ARG A 4 -14.46 -3.55 22.95
CA ARG A 4 -15.06 -2.52 22.11
C ARG A 4 -14.77 -2.89 20.66
N CYS A 5 -15.79 -3.34 19.94
CA CYS A 5 -15.73 -3.48 18.49
C CYS A 5 -16.13 -2.11 17.90
N HIS A 6 -15.16 -1.39 17.33
CA HIS A 6 -15.41 -0.10 16.67
C HIS A 6 -15.92 -0.39 15.26
N HIS A 7 -17.24 -0.26 15.04
CA HIS A 7 -17.91 -0.71 13.81
C HIS A 7 -18.04 0.33 12.69
N ASP A 8 -17.62 1.59 12.88
CA ASP A 8 -18.14 2.67 12.03
C ASP A 8 -17.24 3.12 10.86
N ALA A 9 -16.22 2.36 10.50
CA ALA A 9 -15.42 2.62 9.29
C ALA A 9 -14.73 1.36 8.74
N THR A 10 -15.50 0.35 8.32
CA THR A 10 -14.95 -0.92 7.79
C THR A 10 -14.82 -0.96 6.25
N THR A 11 -14.62 0.20 5.62
CA THR A 11 -13.81 0.27 4.40
C THR A 11 -12.42 0.72 4.78
N SER A 12 -11.50 -0.23 4.74
CA SER A 12 -10.08 0.04 4.75
C SER A 12 -9.74 1.08 3.68
N HIS A 13 -9.22 2.25 4.10
CA HIS A 13 -8.44 3.13 3.23
C HIS A 13 -7.01 2.60 3.03
N VAL A 14 -6.66 1.48 3.67
CA VAL A 14 -5.37 0.83 3.47
C VAL A 14 -5.47 -0.08 2.24
N THR A 15 -4.76 0.28 1.17
CA THR A 15 -3.97 -0.73 0.47
C THR A 15 -3.14 -1.40 1.56
N GLY A 16 -3.56 -2.58 2.01
CA GLY A 16 -2.86 -3.34 3.04
C GLY A 16 -1.39 -3.33 2.69
N GLY A 17 -0.61 -2.53 3.43
CA GLY A 17 0.76 -2.19 3.11
C GLY A 17 1.69 -3.35 3.41
N LEU A 18 1.43 -4.53 2.85
CA LEU A 18 2.52 -5.44 2.54
C LEU A 18 3.17 -4.95 1.24
N TRP A 19 3.98 -3.90 1.37
CA TRP A 19 5.01 -3.52 0.39
C TRP A 19 6.18 -4.52 0.40
N VAL A 20 5.85 -5.80 0.42
CA VAL A 20 6.81 -6.89 0.50
C VAL A 20 6.40 -7.97 -0.47
N SER A 21 7.36 -8.36 -1.30
CA SER A 21 7.32 -9.61 -2.06
C SER A 21 7.23 -10.87 -1.17
N PHE A 22 7.10 -10.73 0.17
CA PHE A 22 7.03 -11.81 1.16
C PHE A 22 5.63 -12.40 1.39
N ALA A 23 4.56 -11.85 0.82
CA ALA A 23 3.22 -12.46 0.89
C ALA A 23 2.77 -13.09 -0.43
N LEU A 24 3.71 -13.42 -1.31
CA LEU A 24 3.41 -14.35 -2.37
C LEU A 24 3.34 -15.75 -1.74
N PRO A 25 2.25 -16.51 -1.95
CA PRO A 25 2.17 -17.89 -1.51
C PRO A 25 3.43 -18.68 -1.88
N ASP A 26 3.77 -19.68 -1.07
CA ASP A 26 4.82 -20.64 -1.43
C ASP A 26 4.56 -21.20 -2.83
N GLY A 27 5.57 -21.13 -3.71
CA GLY A 27 5.49 -21.62 -5.09
C GLY A 27 5.07 -20.60 -6.15
N ILE A 28 4.80 -19.34 -5.79
CA ILE A 28 4.58 -18.28 -6.78
C ILE A 28 5.91 -17.84 -7.43
N ASP A 29 5.92 -17.80 -8.76
CA ASP A 29 7.05 -17.27 -9.54
C ASP A 29 7.21 -15.76 -9.31
N THR A 30 8.21 -15.40 -8.52
CA THR A 30 8.55 -14.01 -8.22
C THR A 30 9.39 -13.33 -9.30
N SER A 31 9.79 -14.06 -10.35
CA SER A 31 10.71 -13.55 -11.39
C SER A 31 10.15 -12.33 -12.11
N ARG A 32 8.85 -12.32 -12.44
CA ARG A 32 8.22 -11.21 -13.17
C ARG A 32 8.06 -9.95 -12.30
N PRO A 33 7.49 -10.00 -11.08
CA PRO A 33 7.45 -8.85 -10.18
C PRO A 33 8.85 -8.31 -9.87
N ARG A 34 9.82 -9.21 -9.58
CA ARG A 34 11.20 -8.81 -9.30
C ARG A 34 11.85 -8.11 -10.48
N LYS A 35 11.72 -8.69 -11.68
CA LYS A 35 12.23 -8.08 -12.92
C LYS A 35 11.59 -6.72 -13.18
N TRP A 36 10.28 -6.56 -12.93
CA TRP A 36 9.62 -5.27 -13.04
C TRP A 36 10.21 -4.24 -12.08
N CYS A 37 10.41 -4.60 -10.80
CA CYS A 37 11.06 -3.71 -9.82
C CYS A 37 12.48 -3.33 -10.23
N GLU A 38 13.29 -4.31 -10.65
CA GLU A 38 14.69 -4.10 -11.06
C GLU A 38 14.77 -3.17 -12.29
N VAL A 39 13.96 -3.41 -13.32
CA VAL A 39 13.93 -2.58 -14.54
C VAL A 39 13.43 -1.17 -14.22
N THR A 40 12.37 -1.05 -13.43
CA THR A 40 11.81 0.26 -13.05
C THR A 40 12.82 1.06 -12.23
N TYR A 41 13.47 0.42 -11.25
CA TYR A 41 14.50 1.08 -10.44
C TYR A 41 15.70 1.50 -11.28
N ALA A 42 16.21 0.64 -12.17
CA ALA A 42 17.32 0.97 -13.04
C ALA A 42 17.01 2.17 -13.96
N TRP A 43 15.79 2.23 -14.50
CA TRP A 43 15.32 3.35 -15.28
C TRP A 43 15.26 4.64 -14.44
N LEU A 44 14.65 4.59 -13.25
CA LEU A 44 14.57 5.73 -12.33
C LEU A 44 15.96 6.22 -11.88
N ASP A 45 16.89 5.32 -11.59
CA ASP A 45 18.25 5.69 -11.18
C ASP A 45 19.03 6.29 -12.35
N THR A 46 18.84 5.80 -13.58
CA THR A 46 19.42 6.43 -14.78
C THR A 46 18.88 7.85 -14.94
N LEU A 47 17.55 8.01 -14.86
CA LEU A 47 16.88 9.30 -14.96
C LEU A 47 17.34 10.29 -13.86
N ARG A 48 17.48 9.81 -12.63
CA ARG A 48 18.03 10.57 -11.51
C ARG A 48 19.47 11.01 -11.77
N LYS A 49 20.33 10.11 -12.26
CA LYS A 49 21.73 10.43 -12.57
C LYS A 49 21.86 11.47 -13.67
N GLU A 50 21.03 11.39 -14.70
CA GLU A 50 21.09 12.28 -15.86
C GLU A 50 20.40 13.62 -15.63
N LYS A 51 19.28 13.63 -14.91
CA LYS A 51 18.37 14.78 -14.84
C LYS A 51 17.93 15.15 -13.43
N GLY A 52 18.40 14.46 -12.40
CA GLY A 52 17.86 14.55 -11.05
C GLY A 52 18.01 15.92 -10.41
N GLU A 53 19.15 16.60 -10.56
CA GLU A 53 19.33 17.96 -10.04
C GLU A 53 18.33 18.95 -10.66
N ARG A 54 18.11 18.84 -11.98
CA ARG A 54 17.18 19.71 -12.72
C ARG A 54 15.72 19.42 -12.38
N LEU A 55 15.38 18.14 -12.21
CA LEU A 55 14.01 17.67 -12.03
C LEU A 55 13.61 17.47 -10.56
N GLY A 56 14.51 17.74 -9.61
CA GLY A 56 14.27 17.48 -8.18
C GLY A 56 14.07 15.99 -7.85
N ILE A 57 14.76 15.08 -8.55
CA ILE A 57 14.67 13.64 -8.28
C ILE A 57 15.68 13.28 -7.21
N HIS A 58 15.18 12.90 -6.03
CA HIS A 58 16.00 12.55 -4.86
C HIS A 58 15.76 11.09 -4.43
N ILE A 59 16.79 10.46 -3.86
CA ILE A 59 16.63 9.17 -3.18
C ILE A 59 16.25 9.45 -1.73
N VAL A 60 15.09 8.96 -1.32
CA VAL A 60 14.76 8.82 0.09
C VAL A 60 15.41 7.54 0.60
N PRO A 61 16.30 7.58 1.61
CA PRO A 61 16.92 6.39 2.15
C PRO A 61 15.85 5.38 2.60
N GLY A 62 15.98 4.13 2.16
CA GLY A 62 15.15 3.05 2.68
C GLY A 62 15.43 2.84 4.16
N VAL A 63 14.39 2.64 4.95
CA VAL A 63 14.50 2.23 6.35
C VAL A 63 14.04 0.78 6.47
N ASP A 64 14.88 -0.05 7.10
CA ASP A 64 14.46 -1.40 7.47
C ASP A 64 13.43 -1.32 8.61
N MET A 65 12.17 -1.49 8.24
CA MET A 65 11.06 -1.49 9.19
C MET A 65 10.96 -2.82 9.96
N SER A 66 11.66 -3.88 9.55
CA SER A 66 11.73 -5.16 10.27
C SER A 66 12.55 -5.06 11.56
N ALA A 67 13.53 -4.16 11.63
CA ALA A 67 14.29 -3.86 12.85
C ALA A 67 13.54 -2.95 13.84
N ARG A 68 12.46 -2.29 13.38
CA ARG A 68 11.55 -1.47 14.18
C ARG A 68 10.16 -2.12 14.34
N TRP A 69 10.08 -3.44 14.13
CA TRP A 69 8.86 -4.25 14.02
C TRP A 69 8.08 -4.41 15.31
N SER A 70 7.61 -3.30 15.85
CA SER A 70 6.38 -3.28 16.63
C SER A 70 5.21 -2.70 15.83
N ALA A 71 5.43 -2.11 14.64
CA ALA A 71 4.45 -1.24 13.99
C ALA A 71 4.02 -1.64 12.57
N ALA A 72 2.99 -2.48 12.44
CA ALA A 72 2.16 -2.55 11.24
C ALA A 72 1.07 -1.45 11.24
N ASN A 73 1.43 -0.23 11.67
CA ASN A 73 0.59 0.94 11.43
C ASN A 73 1.11 1.60 10.15
N ASP A 74 0.32 1.56 9.08
CA ASP A 74 0.64 2.20 7.80
C ASP A 74 0.73 3.73 7.94
N GLU A 75 0.00 4.30 8.90
CA GLU A 75 -0.09 5.73 9.16
C GLU A 75 1.26 6.35 9.63
N PRO A 76 1.96 5.83 10.65
CA PRO A 76 3.32 6.24 11.00
C PRO A 76 4.33 6.18 9.85
N PHE A 77 4.24 5.18 8.98
CA PHE A 77 5.17 5.06 7.86
C PHE A 77 4.91 6.11 6.78
N MET A 78 3.65 6.31 6.39
CA MET A 78 3.28 7.32 5.40
C MET A 78 3.57 8.74 5.91
N LEU A 79 3.37 9.00 7.20
CA LEU A 79 3.74 10.27 7.84
C LEU A 79 5.26 10.49 7.79
N TRP A 80 6.05 9.48 8.16
CA TRP A 80 7.51 9.55 8.06
C TRP A 80 7.97 9.80 6.61
N LEU A 81 7.41 9.10 5.62
CA LEU A 81 7.71 9.34 4.20
C LEU A 81 7.39 10.77 3.79
N HIS A 82 6.26 11.31 4.24
CA HIS A 82 5.87 12.71 4.02
C HIS A 82 6.94 13.67 4.54
N GLU A 83 7.45 13.44 5.75
CA GLU A 83 8.51 14.23 6.35
C GLU A 83 9.83 14.11 5.57
N GLU A 84 10.22 12.91 5.14
CA GLU A 84 11.45 12.71 4.38
C GLU A 84 11.40 13.41 3.02
N VAL A 85 10.27 13.34 2.31
CA VAL A 85 10.05 14.07 1.06
C VAL A 85 10.14 15.57 1.30
N ALA A 86 9.51 16.09 2.37
CA ALA A 86 9.57 17.51 2.71
C ALA A 86 11.00 17.97 3.05
N LYS A 87 11.80 17.16 3.76
CA LYS A 87 13.23 17.45 4.05
C LYS A 87 14.08 17.58 2.79
N GLN A 88 13.71 16.89 1.71
CA GLN A 88 14.36 16.99 0.41
C GLN A 88 13.80 18.12 -0.47
N GLY A 89 12.91 18.97 0.07
CA GLY A 89 12.31 20.10 -0.64
C GLY A 89 11.07 19.75 -1.47
N GLY A 90 10.54 18.53 -1.35
CA GLY A 90 9.27 18.15 -1.96
C GLY A 90 8.09 18.89 -1.32
N THR A 91 7.07 19.19 -2.12
CA THR A 91 5.82 19.83 -1.69
C THR A 91 4.64 18.89 -1.88
N PHE A 92 3.57 19.15 -1.14
CA PHE A 92 2.34 18.36 -1.20
C PHE A 92 1.16 19.26 -1.47
N GLU A 93 0.32 18.84 -2.42
CA GLU A 93 -0.92 19.52 -2.79
C GLU A 93 -2.05 18.50 -2.83
N GLN A 94 -3.17 18.81 -2.17
CA GLN A 94 -4.38 18.02 -2.29
C GLN A 94 -5.25 18.61 -3.40
N ARG A 95 -5.28 17.93 -4.56
CA ARG A 95 -6.09 18.32 -5.71
C ARG A 95 -6.61 17.09 -6.45
N ARG A 96 -7.74 17.24 -7.14
CA ARG A 96 -8.24 16.26 -8.10
C ARG A 96 -7.56 16.49 -9.47
N VAL A 97 -6.80 15.50 -9.91
CA VAL A 97 -6.27 15.44 -11.28
C VAL A 97 -7.36 14.90 -12.20
N ILE A 98 -7.59 15.57 -13.33
CA ILE A 98 -8.61 15.18 -14.33
C ILE A 98 -7.94 14.67 -15.61
N SER A 99 -6.78 15.22 -15.97
CA SER A 99 -5.99 14.83 -17.13
C SER A 99 -4.51 14.85 -16.76
N LEU A 100 -3.77 13.80 -17.10
CA LEU A 100 -2.33 13.73 -16.86
C LEU A 100 -1.55 14.69 -17.80
N ASP A 101 -2.09 14.97 -18.98
CA ASP A 101 -1.46 15.85 -19.98
C ASP A 101 -1.51 17.33 -19.61
N GLU A 102 -2.39 17.71 -18.68
CA GLU A 102 -2.57 19.09 -18.22
C GLU A 102 -1.67 19.43 -17.02
N GLU A 103 -0.92 18.46 -16.49
CA GLU A 103 -0.10 18.63 -15.31
C GLU A 103 1.18 19.44 -15.65
N PRO A 104 1.41 20.60 -15.00
CA PRO A 104 2.47 21.54 -15.38
C PRO A 104 3.84 21.08 -14.86
N CYS A 105 4.37 20.01 -15.44
CA CYS A 105 5.64 19.40 -15.03
C CYS A 105 6.46 18.94 -16.23
N ASP A 106 7.79 18.86 -16.06
CA ASP A 106 8.69 18.28 -17.05
C ASP A 106 8.60 16.74 -17.11
N LEU A 107 8.20 16.13 -16.01
CA LEU A 107 8.12 14.68 -15.82
C LEU A 107 7.04 14.35 -14.79
N LEU A 108 6.13 13.45 -15.15
CA LEU A 108 5.07 12.95 -14.29
C LEU A 108 5.29 11.48 -13.95
N VAL A 109 5.18 11.13 -12.67
CA VAL A 109 5.13 9.73 -12.20
C VAL A 109 3.70 9.42 -11.78
N ASN A 110 3.00 8.61 -12.57
CA ASN A 110 1.61 8.25 -12.29
C ASN A 110 1.52 7.11 -11.25
N CYS A 111 1.21 7.47 -10.00
CA CYS A 111 0.97 6.55 -8.88
C CYS A 111 -0.51 6.49 -8.45
N SER A 112 -1.45 6.69 -9.38
CA SER A 112 -2.88 6.87 -9.07
C SER A 112 -3.66 5.59 -8.71
N GLY A 113 -3.00 4.44 -8.66
CA GLY A 113 -3.63 3.16 -8.28
C GLY A 113 -4.81 2.79 -9.17
N LEU A 114 -5.98 2.52 -8.57
CA LEU A 114 -7.20 2.17 -9.31
C LEU A 114 -7.68 3.26 -10.28
N ALA A 115 -7.39 4.53 -9.99
CA ALA A 115 -7.77 5.63 -10.86
C ALA A 115 -6.97 5.66 -12.18
N ALA A 116 -5.88 4.89 -12.30
CA ALA A 116 -5.11 4.76 -13.53
C ALA A 116 -5.96 4.19 -14.69
N LYS A 117 -7.04 3.47 -14.39
CA LYS A 117 -8.02 3.05 -15.38
C LYS A 117 -8.63 4.26 -16.11
N GLU A 118 -9.10 5.25 -15.35
CA GLU A 118 -9.74 6.45 -15.91
C GLU A 118 -8.70 7.47 -16.40
N LEU A 119 -7.62 7.68 -15.64
CA LEU A 119 -6.63 8.74 -15.91
C LEU A 119 -5.64 8.40 -17.03
N ALA A 120 -5.37 7.10 -17.27
CA ALA A 120 -4.35 6.66 -18.22
C ALA A 120 -4.84 5.55 -19.17
N GLY A 121 -6.15 5.23 -19.16
CA GLY A 121 -6.74 4.24 -20.07
C GLY A 121 -6.28 2.80 -19.81
N TYR A 122 -5.83 2.47 -18.60
CA TYR A 122 -5.42 1.11 -18.26
C TYR A 122 -6.63 0.22 -17.96
N ASP A 123 -7.27 -0.30 -19.00
CA ASP A 123 -8.48 -1.13 -18.90
C ASP A 123 -8.27 -2.46 -18.13
N THR A 124 -7.03 -2.89 -17.98
CA THR A 124 -6.65 -4.09 -17.21
C THR A 124 -6.63 -3.85 -15.70
N VAL A 125 -6.82 -2.61 -15.23
CA VAL A 125 -6.87 -2.27 -13.81
C VAL A 125 -8.28 -2.49 -13.27
N PHE A 126 -8.39 -3.23 -12.17
CA PHE A 126 -9.65 -3.51 -11.48
C PHE A 126 -9.41 -3.73 -9.98
N PRO A 127 -10.42 -3.52 -9.12
CA PRO A 127 -10.27 -3.66 -7.68
C PRO A 127 -10.36 -5.12 -7.25
N PHE A 128 -9.62 -5.40 -6.19
CA PHE A 128 -9.95 -6.46 -5.26
C PHE A 128 -10.55 -5.79 -4.03
N ARG A 129 -11.81 -6.09 -3.71
CA ARG A 129 -12.44 -5.59 -2.48
C ARG A 129 -12.01 -6.47 -1.30
N CYS A 130 -11.37 -5.82 -0.35
CA CYS A 130 -10.72 -6.39 0.81
C CYS A 130 -11.41 -5.86 2.07
N GLN A 131 -12.18 -6.70 2.77
CA GLN A 131 -12.80 -6.33 4.04
C GLN A 131 -11.99 -6.88 5.21
N ILE A 132 -11.78 -6.03 6.20
CA ILE A 132 -11.06 -6.33 7.44
C ILE A 132 -11.96 -6.10 8.65
N ILE A 133 -11.60 -6.75 9.76
CA ILE A 133 -12.16 -6.49 11.08
C ILE A 133 -11.00 -5.99 11.96
N ASN A 134 -11.17 -4.82 12.56
CA ASN A 134 -10.24 -4.33 13.57
C ASN A 134 -10.75 -4.72 14.96
N VAL A 135 -9.86 -5.33 15.75
CA VAL A 135 -10.13 -5.68 17.15
C VAL A 135 -9.00 -5.17 18.03
N PHE A 136 -9.29 -4.95 19.31
CA PHE A 136 -8.27 -4.59 20.29
C PHE A 136 -7.77 -5.84 21.04
N HIS A 137 -6.46 -6.02 21.11
CA HIS A 137 -5.81 -7.02 21.95
C HIS A 137 -4.55 -6.44 22.62
N SER A 138 -4.58 -6.30 23.95
CA SER A 138 -3.48 -5.74 24.75
C SER A 138 -2.18 -6.55 24.77
N LYS A 139 -2.15 -7.73 24.16
CA LYS A 139 -0.96 -8.57 24.00
C LYS A 139 -0.75 -8.79 22.51
N PRO A 140 0.10 -7.99 21.85
CA PRO A 140 0.40 -8.21 20.45
C PRO A 140 1.11 -9.57 20.32
N ASN A 141 0.59 -10.40 19.42
CA ASN A 141 1.22 -11.64 19.03
C ASN A 141 2.01 -11.42 17.73
N GLU A 142 2.73 -12.43 17.26
CA GLU A 142 3.35 -12.37 15.93
C GLU A 142 2.27 -12.37 14.83
N PRO A 143 2.52 -11.74 13.67
CA PRO A 143 1.64 -11.83 12.51
C PRO A 143 1.43 -13.28 12.10
N LYS A 144 0.20 -13.62 11.72
CA LYS A 144 -0.15 -14.95 11.22
C LYS A 144 -0.84 -14.81 9.88
N VAL A 145 -0.50 -15.73 8.97
CA VAL A 145 -1.17 -15.88 7.68
C VAL A 145 -1.52 -17.35 7.53
N SER A 146 -2.72 -17.63 7.07
CA SER A 146 -3.18 -18.97 6.71
C SER A 146 -3.83 -18.93 5.34
N VAL A 147 -3.61 -20.00 4.58
CA VAL A 147 -4.29 -20.25 3.31
C VAL A 147 -5.04 -21.56 3.46
N ASP A 148 -6.33 -21.57 3.13
CA ASP A 148 -7.10 -22.81 3.15
C ASP A 148 -6.91 -23.63 1.86
N LYS A 149 -7.52 -24.82 1.82
CA LYS A 149 -7.45 -25.73 0.67
C LYS A 149 -8.00 -25.16 -0.63
N ASP A 150 -8.86 -24.14 -0.54
CA ASP A 150 -9.54 -23.49 -1.65
C ASP A 150 -8.81 -22.18 -2.04
N GLY A 151 -7.63 -21.93 -1.44
CA GLY A 151 -6.79 -20.77 -1.70
C GLY A 151 -7.25 -19.49 -1.01
N GLN A 152 -8.18 -19.56 -0.06
CA GLN A 152 -8.65 -18.39 0.67
C GLN A 152 -7.66 -17.98 1.75
N HIS A 153 -7.37 -16.68 1.82
CA HIS A 153 -6.42 -16.10 2.74
C HIS A 153 -7.09 -15.59 3.99
N ALA A 154 -6.52 -15.91 5.15
CA ALA A 154 -6.80 -15.22 6.39
C ALA A 154 -5.50 -14.75 7.05
N TYR A 155 -5.52 -13.56 7.64
CA TYR A 155 -4.40 -12.99 8.36
C TYR A 155 -4.82 -12.34 9.67
N ILE A 156 -3.88 -12.36 10.61
CA ILE A 156 -3.94 -11.66 11.88
C ILE A 156 -2.68 -10.81 11.93
N ILE A 157 -2.84 -9.48 11.94
CA ILE A 157 -1.72 -8.52 11.93
C ILE A 157 -1.84 -7.63 13.17
N PRO A 158 -1.12 -7.95 14.26
CA PRO A 158 -1.07 -7.13 15.44
C PRO A 158 -0.28 -5.82 15.22
N ARG A 159 -0.73 -4.77 15.89
CA ARG A 159 -0.17 -3.40 15.88
C ARG A 159 0.30 -3.01 17.30
N PRO A 160 1.23 -2.05 17.44
CA PRO A 160 1.92 -1.79 18.70
C PRO A 160 1.04 -1.09 19.73
N ASP A 161 0.02 -0.37 19.28
CA ASP A 161 -1.01 0.28 20.09
C ASP A 161 -2.05 -0.70 20.66
N GLY A 162 -1.96 -1.98 20.28
CA GLY A 162 -2.91 -3.02 20.67
C GLY A 162 -4.05 -3.22 19.68
N ASP A 163 -4.08 -2.50 18.55
CA ASP A 163 -4.98 -2.85 17.47
C ASP A 163 -4.52 -4.15 16.78
N VAL A 164 -5.46 -4.92 16.29
CA VAL A 164 -5.21 -6.15 15.54
C VAL A 164 -6.12 -6.16 14.33
N VAL A 165 -5.52 -6.21 13.16
CA VAL A 165 -6.24 -6.34 11.89
C VAL A 165 -6.46 -7.82 11.61
N LEU A 166 -7.73 -8.20 11.43
CA LEU A 166 -8.14 -9.52 10.98
C LEU A 166 -8.64 -9.41 9.54
N GLY A 167 -8.02 -10.13 8.62
CA GLY A 167 -8.46 -10.22 7.23
C GLY A 167 -8.42 -11.66 6.72
N GLU A 168 -8.81 -11.96 5.48
CA GLU A 168 -9.45 -11.05 4.53
C GLU A 168 -10.59 -11.71 3.77
N THR A 169 -11.40 -10.88 3.11
CA THR A 169 -12.21 -11.27 1.96
C THR A 169 -11.51 -10.85 0.67
N VAL A 170 -11.40 -11.73 -0.33
CA VAL A 170 -10.84 -11.37 -1.64
C VAL A 170 -11.97 -11.39 -2.68
N GLN A 171 -12.36 -10.22 -3.18
CA GLN A 171 -13.49 -10.09 -4.12
C GLN A 171 -13.09 -9.30 -5.37
N GLU A 172 -12.79 -10.01 -6.44
CA GLU A 172 -12.45 -9.43 -7.74
C GLU A 172 -13.57 -8.58 -8.33
N HIS A 173 -13.20 -7.48 -9.00
CA HIS A 173 -14.11 -6.57 -9.71
C HIS A 173 -15.21 -5.94 -8.84
N ASN A 174 -15.12 -6.05 -7.52
CA ASN A 174 -16.13 -5.54 -6.61
C ASN A 174 -15.79 -4.09 -6.19
N TRP A 175 -16.64 -3.14 -6.57
CA TRP A 175 -16.50 -1.72 -6.24
C TRP A 175 -17.36 -1.28 -5.05
N THR A 176 -18.08 -2.20 -4.41
CA THR A 176 -18.99 -1.87 -3.31
C THR A 176 -18.23 -1.36 -2.10
N VAL A 177 -18.47 -0.09 -1.73
CA VAL A 177 -17.90 0.55 -0.54
C VAL A 177 -18.73 0.30 0.73
N LEU A 178 -19.85 -0.39 0.63
CA LEU A 178 -20.72 -0.70 1.78
C LEU A 178 -20.32 -2.03 2.41
N SER A 179 -20.41 -2.10 3.73
CA SER A 179 -20.38 -3.35 4.50
C SER A 179 -21.79 -3.96 4.49
N SER A 180 -22.12 -4.77 3.50
CA SER A 180 -23.33 -5.60 3.60
C SER A 180 -23.05 -6.73 4.60
N MET A 181 -23.65 -6.66 5.78
CA MET A 181 -23.74 -7.81 6.67
C MET A 181 -24.62 -8.87 5.98
N ALA A 182 -24.04 -10.05 5.71
CA ALA A 182 -24.82 -11.25 5.48
C ALA A 182 -25.25 -11.83 6.83
#